data_AF-F4RBA6-F1
#
_entry.id   AF-F4RBA6-F1
#
_cell.length_a   1.000
_cell.length_b   1.000
_cell.length_c   1.000
_cell.angle_alpha   90.00
_cell.angle_beta   90.00
_cell.angle_gamma   90.00
#
_symmetry.space_group_name_H-M   'P 1'
#
loop_
_entity.id
_entity.type
_entity.pdbx_description
1 polymer ?
#
loop_
_entity_poly.entity_id
_entity_poly.type
_entity_poly.pdbx_seq_one_letter_code
_entity_poly.pdbx_strand_id
1 'polypeptide(L)'
;MRDKVVFSKPAQLFKLSVIMENACSDDETDREGTSEGPNRHGLPCLVRNLEWRSEKLSHVCILLDEYTEQRKASIPNSAGKKTGRPSRPRIRQTNAPLSSLPAPYGLPIDCYSSEWLQHVKSEDPLFYGQLDIDQVPVLDEVVLFLEGL
;
A
#
# COMPACT_ATOMS: atom_id res chain seq x y z
N MET A 1 9.72 1.30 -26.05
CA MET A 1 8.37 0.79 -26.42
C MET A 1 7.41 0.65 -25.23
N ARG A 2 7.88 0.60 -23.96
CA ARG A 2 7.04 0.39 -22.76
C ARG A 2 6.32 1.64 -22.24
N ASP A 3 6.85 2.84 -22.49
CA ASP A 3 6.20 4.09 -22.05
C ASP A 3 4.79 4.25 -22.65
N LYS A 4 4.50 3.62 -23.80
CA LYS A 4 3.18 3.65 -24.43
C LYS A 4 2.10 2.87 -23.66
N VAL A 5 2.46 1.89 -22.83
CA VAL A 5 1.48 1.05 -22.10
C VAL A 5 0.95 1.80 -20.87
N VAL A 6 1.82 2.54 -20.17
CA VAL A 6 1.44 3.34 -18.99
C VAL A 6 0.44 4.44 -19.37
N PHE A 7 0.62 5.08 -20.53
CA PHE A 7 -0.33 6.09 -21.03
C PHE A 7 -1.59 5.51 -21.67
N SER A 8 -1.72 4.19 -21.83
CA SER A 8 -2.88 3.56 -22.49
C SER A 8 -4.09 3.36 -21.56
N LYS A 9 -3.88 3.44 -20.24
CA LYS A 9 -4.91 3.18 -19.21
C LYS A 9 -4.92 4.22 -18.09
N PRO A 10 -5.13 5.52 -18.41
CA PRO A 10 -5.05 6.61 -17.43
C PRO A 10 -6.11 6.50 -16.33
N ALA A 11 -7.29 5.92 -16.62
CA ALA A 11 -8.36 5.76 -15.65
C ALA A 11 -8.01 4.80 -14.51
N GLN A 12 -7.36 3.66 -14.82
CA GLN A 12 -6.95 2.67 -13.82
C GLN A 12 -5.83 3.22 -12.93
N LEU A 13 -4.88 3.94 -13.52
CA LEU A 13 -3.81 4.61 -12.77
C LEU A 13 -4.35 5.70 -11.85
N PHE A 14 -5.37 6.45 -12.30
CA PHE A 14 -6.03 7.46 -11.47
C PHE A 14 -6.79 6.85 -10.29
N LYS A 15 -7.54 5.77 -10.52
CA LYS A 15 -8.21 5.02 -9.43
C LYS A 15 -7.18 4.51 -8.42
N LEU A 16 -6.09 3.92 -8.90
CA LEU A 16 -5.03 3.40 -8.05
C LEU A 16 -4.35 4.51 -7.24
N SER A 17 -4.09 5.69 -7.82
CA SER A 17 -3.44 6.78 -7.08
C SER A 17 -4.27 7.26 -5.90
N VAL A 18 -5.59 7.37 -6.06
CA VAL A 18 -6.49 7.79 -4.97
C VAL A 18 -6.51 6.76 -3.85
N ILE A 19 -6.57 5.46 -4.21
CA ILE A 19 -6.53 4.38 -3.22
C ILE A 19 -5.19 4.38 -2.49
N MET A 20 -4.07 4.49 -3.20
CA MET A 20 -2.74 4.44 -2.60
C MET A 20 -2.45 5.66 -1.71
N GLU A 21 -2.91 6.84 -2.08
CA GLU A 21 -2.78 8.05 -1.25
C GLU A 21 -3.45 7.86 0.11
N ASN A 22 -4.69 7.34 0.12
CA ASN A 22 -5.45 7.15 1.35
C ASN A 22 -5.03 5.88 2.12
N ALA A 23 -4.67 4.81 1.42
CA ALA A 23 -4.38 3.52 2.04
C ALA A 23 -2.93 3.37 2.49
N CYS A 24 -1.98 4.11 1.91
CA CYS A 24 -0.55 3.84 2.10
C CYS A 24 0.29 5.05 2.51
N SER A 25 -0.27 6.28 2.55
CA SER A 25 0.46 7.48 2.98
C SER A 25 1.05 7.32 4.38
N ASP A 26 0.25 6.76 5.30
CA ASP A 26 0.58 6.79 6.73
C ASP A 26 1.05 5.45 7.27
N ASP A 27 1.15 4.40 6.42
CA ASP A 27 1.53 3.03 6.79
C ASP A 27 2.62 3.02 7.88
N GLU A 28 2.21 2.75 9.12
CA GLU A 28 3.13 2.77 10.25
C GLU A 28 4.19 1.70 10.04
N THR A 29 5.45 2.04 10.34
CA THR A 29 6.55 1.08 10.28
C THR A 29 7.12 0.85 11.67
N ASP A 30 7.40 -0.42 11.99
CA ASP A 30 7.67 -0.90 13.35
C ASP A 30 9.00 -0.37 13.97
N ARG A 31 9.72 0.51 13.28
CA ARG A 31 11.09 0.91 13.65
C ARG A 31 11.30 2.41 13.84
N GLU A 32 10.22 3.20 13.96
CA GLU A 32 10.34 4.62 14.26
C GLU A 32 10.76 4.91 15.72
N GLY A 33 10.47 4.02 16.68
CA GLY A 33 10.64 4.33 18.12
C GLY A 33 11.82 3.73 18.91
N THR A 34 12.52 2.69 18.44
CA THR A 34 13.27 1.81 19.39
C THR A 34 14.77 1.58 19.16
N SER A 35 15.47 2.30 18.28
CA SER A 35 16.95 2.30 18.41
C SER A 35 17.62 3.49 17.74
N GLU A 36 18.13 4.39 18.58
CA GLU A 36 19.10 5.43 18.24
C GLU A 36 20.50 4.84 18.01
N GLY A 37 20.62 3.89 17.07
CA GLY A 37 21.88 3.21 16.75
C GLY A 37 22.51 3.73 15.45
N PRO A 38 23.84 3.97 15.40
CA PRO A 38 24.52 4.56 14.22
C PRO A 38 24.60 3.64 12.99
N ASN A 39 24.19 2.37 13.08
CA ASN A 39 24.45 1.35 12.06
C ASN A 39 23.17 0.83 11.38
N ARG A 40 22.26 1.72 10.97
CA ARG A 40 20.95 1.37 10.35
C ARG A 40 20.86 1.66 8.84
N HIS A 41 22.00 1.71 8.14
CA HIS A 41 22.01 1.87 6.69
C HIS A 41 21.56 0.56 6.03
N GLY A 42 20.49 0.60 5.22
CA GLY A 42 20.03 -0.54 4.41
C GLY A 42 19.12 -1.56 5.09
N LEU A 43 18.80 -1.42 6.38
CA LEU A 43 17.85 -2.32 7.05
C LEU A 43 16.41 -2.10 6.54
N PRO A 44 15.65 -3.18 6.27
CA PRO A 44 14.26 -3.09 5.87
C PRO A 44 13.38 -2.47 6.97
N CYS A 45 12.32 -1.78 6.54
CA CYS A 45 11.22 -1.35 7.39
C CYS A 45 10.06 -2.33 7.28
N LEU A 46 9.63 -2.87 8.43
CA LEU A 46 8.46 -3.72 8.51
C LEU A 46 7.22 -2.83 8.55
N VAL A 47 6.32 -3.02 7.60
CA VAL A 47 5.03 -2.34 7.55
C VAL A 47 4.08 -3.06 8.51
N ARG A 48 3.40 -2.28 9.36
CA ARG A 48 2.39 -2.80 10.29
C ARG A 48 1.13 -3.26 9.54
N ASN A 49 0.42 -4.22 10.12
CA ASN A 49 -0.82 -4.74 9.55
C ASN A 49 -1.99 -3.82 9.87
N LEU A 50 -2.85 -3.55 8.89
CA LEU A 50 -4.07 -2.76 9.08
C LEU A 50 -5.26 -3.71 9.08
N GLU A 51 -5.99 -3.76 10.19
CA GLU A 51 -7.14 -4.67 10.34
C GLU A 51 -8.23 -4.42 9.30
N TRP A 52 -8.44 -3.14 8.97
CA TRP A 52 -9.44 -2.74 7.99
C TRP A 52 -9.05 -3.11 6.56
N ARG A 53 -7.77 -3.34 6.26
CA ARG A 53 -7.30 -3.51 4.89
C ARG A 53 -7.63 -4.91 4.38
N SER A 54 -8.22 -5.00 3.19
CA SER A 54 -8.49 -6.28 2.55
C SER A 54 -7.19 -7.00 2.13
N GLU A 55 -7.25 -8.33 2.03
CA GLU A 55 -6.14 -9.12 1.48
C GLU A 55 -5.80 -8.69 0.05
N LYS A 56 -6.82 -8.35 -0.74
CA LYS A 56 -6.67 -7.90 -2.12
C LYS A 56 -5.91 -6.57 -2.20
N LEU A 57 -6.25 -5.60 -1.36
CA LEU A 57 -5.52 -4.33 -1.29
C LEU A 57 -4.08 -4.54 -0.81
N SER A 58 -3.86 -5.46 0.14
CA SER A 58 -2.52 -5.84 0.57
C SER A 58 -1.70 -6.44 -0.56
N HIS A 59 -2.32 -7.28 -1.40
CA HIS A 59 -1.67 -7.86 -2.58
C HIS A 59 -1.30 -6.80 -3.62
N VAL A 60 -2.18 -5.85 -3.90
CA VAL A 60 -1.89 -4.69 -4.77
C VAL A 60 -0.66 -3.92 -4.28
N CYS A 61 -0.55 -3.69 -2.97
CA CYS A 61 0.61 -3.02 -2.39
C CYS A 61 1.90 -3.82 -2.59
N ILE A 62 1.86 -5.15 -2.46
CA ILE A 62 3.01 -6.04 -2.70
C ILE A 62 3.46 -5.96 -4.15
N LEU A 63 2.54 -6.04 -5.12
CA LEU A 63 2.86 -5.94 -6.54
C LEU A 63 3.54 -4.60 -6.89
N LEU A 64 3.09 -3.50 -6.27
CA LEU A 64 3.70 -2.18 -6.46
C LEU A 64 5.09 -2.08 -5.84
N ASP A 65 5.29 -2.64 -4.65
CA ASP A 65 6.59 -2.70 -3.99
C ASP A 65 7.57 -3.53 -4.85
N GLU A 66 7.15 -4.68 -5.36
CA GLU A 66 7.93 -5.54 -6.26
C GLU A 66 8.30 -4.85 -7.58
N TYR A 67 7.31 -4.24 -8.23
CA TYR A 67 7.54 -3.48 -9.47
C TYR A 67 8.54 -2.34 -9.28
N THR A 68 8.45 -1.64 -8.14
CA THR A 68 9.37 -0.56 -7.79
C THR A 68 10.80 -1.07 -7.60
N GLU A 69 10.99 -2.20 -6.93
CA GLU A 69 12.31 -2.82 -6.75
C GLU A 69 12.90 -3.36 -8.07
N GLN A 70 12.09 -4.01 -8.90
CA GLN A 70 12.51 -4.44 -10.24
C GLN A 70 12.94 -3.25 -11.11
N ARG A 71 12.18 -2.16 -11.07
CA ARG A 71 12.52 -0.93 -11.80
C ARG A 71 13.82 -0.30 -11.29
N LYS A 72 14.05 -0.28 -9.98
CA LYS A 72 15.33 0.18 -9.40
C LYS A 72 16.51 -0.71 -9.85
N ALA A 73 16.33 -2.03 -9.87
CA ALA A 73 17.36 -2.98 -10.25
C ALA A 73 17.71 -2.92 -11.75
N SER A 74 16.73 -2.60 -12.61
CA SER A 74 16.90 -2.54 -14.06
C SER A 74 17.57 -1.28 -14.60
N ILE A 75 17.83 -0.26 -13.78
CA ILE A 75 18.53 0.97 -14.19
C ILE A 75 20.04 0.77 -14.00
N PRO A 76 20.82 0.53 -15.08
CA PRO A 76 22.26 0.45 -14.97
C PRO A 76 22.81 1.85 -14.71
N ASN A 77 23.74 1.99 -13.75
CA ASN A 77 24.45 3.23 -13.37
C ASN A 77 23.75 4.22 -12.41
N SER A 78 23.19 3.75 -11.30
CA SER A 78 23.08 4.63 -10.11
C SER A 78 24.38 4.74 -9.30
N ALA A 79 25.53 4.43 -9.90
CA ALA A 79 26.87 4.55 -9.30
C ALA A 79 27.37 6.01 -9.24
N GLY A 80 26.63 6.97 -9.80
CA GLY A 80 26.80 8.37 -9.45
C GLY A 80 26.26 8.58 -8.03
N LYS A 81 27.12 9.02 -7.10
CA LYS A 81 26.81 9.35 -5.70
C LYS A 81 25.35 9.79 -5.53
N LYS A 82 24.47 8.89 -5.09
CA LYS A 82 23.15 9.29 -4.60
C LYS A 82 23.39 10.18 -3.39
N THR A 83 23.28 11.49 -3.56
CA THR A 83 23.29 12.44 -2.43
C THR A 83 21.95 12.31 -1.71
N GLY A 84 21.87 11.34 -0.81
CA GLY A 84 20.67 11.05 -0.03
C GLY A 84 20.74 9.70 0.66
N ARG A 85 19.94 9.52 1.71
CA ARG A 85 19.79 8.22 2.38
C ARG A 85 19.17 7.22 1.38
N PRO A 86 19.73 6.02 1.18
CA PRO A 86 19.10 5.03 0.33
C PRO A 86 17.70 4.71 0.86
N SER A 87 16.74 4.61 -0.05
CA SER A 87 15.39 4.11 0.26
C SER A 87 15.53 2.76 0.96
N ARG A 88 14.84 2.60 2.09
CA ARG A 88 14.78 1.31 2.78
C ARG A 88 13.75 0.41 2.09
N PRO A 89 14.03 -0.88 1.91
CA PRO A 89 13.02 -1.80 1.41
C PRO A 89 11.90 -1.95 2.44
N ARG A 90 10.65 -1.86 1.98
CA ARG A 90 9.45 -2.14 2.78
C ARG A 90 9.20 -3.65 2.76
N ILE A 91 8.96 -4.23 3.93
CA ILE A 91 8.58 -5.64 4.05
C ILE A 91 7.18 -5.68 4.66
N ARG A 92 6.26 -6.39 4.00
CA ARG A 92 4.93 -6.70 4.51
C ARG A 92 4.93 -8.16 4.95
N GLN A 93 4.50 -8.47 6.18
CA GLN A 93 4.47 -9.83 6.72
C GLN A 93 3.13 -10.11 7.38
N THR A 94 2.65 -11.36 7.29
CA THR A 94 1.38 -11.79 7.88
C THR A 94 1.32 -11.57 9.40
N ASN A 95 2.44 -11.70 10.10
CA ASN A 95 2.51 -11.54 11.56
C ASN A 95 3.07 -10.18 12.00
N ALA A 96 2.98 -9.15 11.15
CA ALA A 96 3.39 -7.81 11.54
C ALA A 96 2.47 -7.26 12.65
N PRO A 97 2.98 -6.45 13.57
CA PRO A 97 2.17 -5.79 14.58
C PRO A 97 1.03 -4.98 13.95
N LEU A 98 -0.12 -4.93 14.62
CA LEU A 98 -1.28 -4.17 14.16
C LEU A 98 -1.01 -2.66 14.23
N SER A 99 -1.37 -1.94 13.19
CA SER A 99 -1.28 -0.49 13.12
C SER A 99 -2.40 0.16 13.92
N SER A 100 -2.12 1.34 14.46
CA SER A 100 -3.09 2.17 15.16
C SER A 100 -3.92 3.07 14.23
N LEU A 101 -3.60 3.09 12.93
CA LEU A 101 -4.25 3.99 11.98
C LEU A 101 -5.70 3.61 11.73
N PRO A 102 -6.62 4.58 11.73
CA PRO A 102 -8.00 4.35 11.40
C PRO A 102 -8.18 3.98 9.92
N ALA A 103 -9.32 3.39 9.60
CA ALA A 103 -9.70 3.15 8.22
C ALA A 103 -9.97 4.48 7.50
N PRO A 104 -9.49 4.65 6.25
CA PRO A 104 -9.78 5.84 5.46
C PRO A 104 -11.25 5.91 5.07
N TYR A 105 -11.74 7.12 4.85
CA TYR A 105 -13.07 7.39 4.31
C TYR A 105 -13.05 7.31 2.77
N GLY A 106 -14.18 6.96 2.16
CA GLY A 106 -14.36 7.08 0.71
C GLY A 106 -13.64 6.03 -0.13
N LEU A 107 -13.13 4.94 0.46
CA LEU A 107 -12.51 3.88 -0.32
C LEU A 107 -13.57 2.96 -0.95
N PRO A 108 -13.23 2.32 -2.08
CA PRO A 108 -13.98 1.19 -2.63
C PRO A 108 -14.21 0.09 -1.61
N ILE A 109 -15.38 -0.54 -1.65
CA ILE A 109 -15.80 -1.59 -0.72
C ILE A 109 -14.79 -2.74 -0.62
N ASP A 110 -14.15 -3.09 -1.73
CA ASP A 110 -13.18 -4.17 -1.82
C ASP A 110 -11.79 -3.80 -1.27
N CYS A 111 -11.56 -2.54 -0.89
CA CYS A 111 -10.39 -2.12 -0.12
C CYS A 111 -10.48 -2.50 1.35
N TYR A 112 -11.70 -2.68 1.88
CA TYR A 112 -11.91 -3.04 3.27
C TYR A 112 -12.02 -4.55 3.45
N SER A 113 -11.51 -5.07 4.57
CA SER A 113 -11.70 -6.47 4.98
C SER A 113 -13.17 -6.72 5.28
N SER A 114 -13.74 -7.75 4.67
CA SER A 114 -15.15 -8.14 4.88
C SER A 114 -15.43 -8.47 6.34
N GLU A 115 -14.49 -9.13 7.03
CA GLU A 115 -14.62 -9.48 8.45
C GLU A 115 -14.64 -8.23 9.31
N TRP A 116 -13.68 -7.32 9.07
CA TRP A 116 -13.61 -6.05 9.79
C TRP A 116 -14.85 -5.18 9.56
N LEU A 117 -15.34 -5.08 8.31
CA LEU A 117 -16.55 -4.33 8.01
C LEU A 117 -17.79 -4.89 8.72
N GLN A 118 -17.93 -6.22 8.80
CA GLN A 118 -19.03 -6.85 9.52
C GLN A 118 -18.96 -6.54 11.02
N HIS A 119 -17.76 -6.62 11.59
CA HIS A 119 -17.51 -6.28 13.00
C HIS A 119 -17.89 -4.83 13.30
N VAL A 120 -17.33 -3.87 12.54
CA VAL A 120 -17.61 -2.44 12.68
C VAL A 120 -19.09 -2.14 12.49
N LYS A 121 -19.74 -2.74 11.49
CA LYS A 121 -21.18 -2.56 11.26
C LYS A 121 -22.03 -3.02 12.44
N SER A 122 -21.58 -4.04 13.18
CA SER A 122 -22.29 -4.58 14.33
C SER A 122 -22.03 -3.79 15.62
N GLU A 123 -20.80 -3.36 15.86
CA GLU A 123 -20.40 -2.67 17.10
C GLU A 123 -20.62 -1.16 17.04
N ASP A 124 -20.33 -0.53 15.90
CA ASP A 124 -20.49 0.91 15.68
C ASP A 124 -21.09 1.23 14.30
N PRO A 125 -22.44 1.12 14.18
CA PRO A 125 -23.14 1.45 12.95
C PRO A 125 -22.99 2.92 12.52
N LEU A 126 -22.71 3.83 13.46
CA LEU A 126 -22.54 5.26 13.16
C LEU A 126 -21.20 5.49 12.47
N PHE A 127 -20.12 4.93 13.01
CA PHE A 127 -18.82 4.96 12.37
C PHE A 127 -18.85 4.26 11.01
N TYR A 128 -19.52 3.11 10.90
CA TYR A 128 -19.73 2.44 9.61
C TYR A 128 -20.36 3.39 8.56
N GLY A 129 -21.38 4.14 8.95
CA GLY A 129 -22.03 5.13 8.07
C GLY A 129 -21.14 6.31 7.69
N GLN A 130 -20.17 6.67 8.54
CA GLN A 130 -19.21 7.74 8.27
C GLN A 130 -18.09 7.34 7.31
N LEU A 131 -17.83 6.04 7.13
CA LEU A 131 -16.81 5.53 6.20
C LEU A 131 -17.05 5.98 4.75
N ASP A 132 -18.28 6.36 4.39
CA ASP A 132 -18.66 6.79 3.03
C ASP A 132 -18.17 5.81 1.95
N ILE A 133 -18.39 4.51 2.21
CA ILE A 133 -17.83 3.42 1.40
C ILE A 133 -18.38 3.50 -0.02
N ASP A 134 -17.49 3.62 -1.00
CA ASP A 134 -17.84 3.48 -2.41
C ASP A 134 -18.20 2.02 -2.69
N GLN A 135 -19.45 1.79 -3.07
CA GLN A 135 -19.99 0.44 -3.30
C GLN A 135 -19.47 -0.20 -4.59
N VAL A 136 -18.72 0.55 -5.42
CA VAL A 136 -18.15 0.04 -6.67
C VAL A 136 -16.78 -0.59 -6.39
N PRO A 137 -16.63 -1.93 -6.50
CA PRO A 137 -15.33 -2.56 -6.37
C PRO A 137 -14.43 -2.21 -7.57
N VAL A 138 -13.13 -2.07 -7.33
CA VAL A 138 -12.17 -1.65 -8.38
C VAL A 138 -10.86 -2.43 -8.36
N LEU A 139 -10.57 -3.16 -7.29
CA LEU A 139 -9.26 -3.79 -7.11
C LEU A 139 -9.04 -4.96 -8.07
N ASP A 140 -10.09 -5.65 -8.53
CA ASP A 140 -9.93 -6.75 -9.51
C ASP A 140 -9.34 -6.24 -10.84
N GLU A 141 -9.83 -5.12 -11.34
CA GLU A 141 -9.28 -4.47 -12.54
C GLU A 141 -7.84 -4.01 -12.32
N VAL A 142 -7.53 -3.54 -11.11
CA VAL A 142 -6.20 -3.06 -10.72
C VAL A 142 -5.21 -4.22 -10.62
N VAL A 143 -5.57 -5.32 -9.97
CA VAL A 143 -4.72 -6.51 -9.84
C VAL A 143 -4.37 -7.06 -11.22
N LEU A 144 -5.38 -7.28 -12.07
CA LEU A 144 -5.16 -7.76 -13.45
C LEU A 144 -4.28 -6.82 -14.27
N PHE A 145 -4.36 -5.52 -14.02
CA PHE A 145 -3.48 -4.54 -14.67
C PHE A 145 -2.04 -4.67 -14.18
N LEU A 146 -1.82 -4.77 -12.86
CA LEU A 146 -0.48 -4.85 -12.26
C LEU A 146 0.24 -6.16 -12.56
N GLU A 147 -0.47 -7.29 -12.57
CA GLU A 147 0.08 -8.60 -12.97
C GLU A 147 0.51 -8.64 -14.45
N GLY A 148 -0.04 -7.75 -15.28
CA GLY A 148 0.29 -7.62 -16.69
C GLY A 148 1.46 -6.67 -17.01
N LEU A 149 2.08 -6.04 -16.00
CA LEU A 149 3.20 -5.09 -16.16
C LEU A 149 4.57 -5.78 -16.23
#